data_AF-A0A952WX06-F1
#
_entry.id   AF-A0A952WX06-F1
#
_cell.length_a   1.000
_cell.length_b   1.000
_cell.length_c   1.000
_cell.angle_alpha   90.00
_cell.angle_beta   90.00
_cell.angle_gamma   90.00
#
_symmetry.space_group_name_H-M   'P 1'
#
loop_
_entity.id
_entity.type
_entity.pdbx_description
1 polymer ?
#
loop_
_entity_poly.entity_id
_entity_poly.type
_entity_poly.pdbx_seq_one_letter_code
_entity_poly.pdbx_strand_id
1 'polypeptide(L)'
;MAAPVPKTVPLTDGGAILKRMVDAVEKVRQRLLRATAALKSAGIDYAVVGGNAVAAWVKTVDPGGIRTTLDVDVLVRRSDFEAARAALEAAGFVYRHAASLDMFLDDPAASPREAVHILFAREKVRDDQPEPNPDVSESVEMDSVRFATLDALVRNKLSTYRLKDRMHLIDLIQIGLVDQSWTQRFSPTMGERLQSLLDSPDQ
;
A
#
# COMPACT_ATOMS: atom_id res chain seq x y z
N MET A 1 30.35 -0.98 14.07
CA MET A 1 30.01 0.15 13.18
C MET A 1 29.95 -0.40 11.77
N ALA A 2 28.78 -0.34 11.11
CA ALA A 2 28.64 -0.79 9.72
C ALA A 2 29.23 0.27 8.78
N ALA A 3 29.99 -0.16 7.77
CA ALA A 3 30.55 0.73 6.76
C ALA A 3 29.43 1.43 5.97
N PRO A 4 29.60 2.71 5.57
CA PRO A 4 28.59 3.43 4.82
C PRO A 4 28.42 2.79 3.43
N VAL A 5 27.16 2.54 3.05
CA VAL A 5 26.81 2.09 1.70
C VAL A 5 27.18 3.21 0.71
N PRO A 6 27.94 2.93 -0.37
CA PRO A 6 28.32 3.94 -1.34
C PRO A 6 27.08 4.56 -2.01
N LYS A 7 26.98 5.88 -1.99
CA LYS A 7 25.82 6.67 -2.46
C LYS A 7 25.68 6.73 -3.99
N THR A 8 26.70 6.28 -4.73
CA THR A 8 26.70 6.28 -6.20
C THR A 8 27.34 5.00 -6.71
N VAL A 9 26.67 4.37 -7.67
CA VAL A 9 27.20 3.23 -8.42
C VAL A 9 27.68 3.78 -9.77
N PRO A 10 28.87 3.43 -10.26
CA PRO A 10 29.35 3.87 -11.57
C PRO A 10 28.35 3.50 -12.67
N LEU A 11 28.04 4.45 -13.56
CA LEU A 11 27.13 4.28 -14.71
C LEU A 11 27.66 3.33 -15.79
N THR A 12 28.80 2.66 -15.57
CA THR A 12 29.56 1.95 -16.60
C THR A 12 28.93 0.62 -17.03
N ASP A 13 27.93 0.10 -16.31
CA ASP A 13 27.21 -1.12 -16.68
C ASP A 13 25.70 -0.86 -16.90
N GLY A 14 25.35 -0.37 -18.10
CA GLY A 14 23.94 -0.09 -18.46
C GLY A 14 23.01 -1.30 -18.31
N GLY A 15 23.51 -2.52 -18.51
CA GLY A 15 22.76 -3.76 -18.27
C GLY A 15 22.51 -4.06 -16.78
N ALA A 16 23.40 -3.62 -15.89
CA ALA A 16 23.25 -3.81 -14.45
C ALA A 16 22.17 -2.88 -13.87
N ILE A 17 22.00 -1.67 -14.40
CA ILE A 17 21.00 -0.70 -13.92
C ILE A 17 19.58 -1.15 -14.30
N LEU A 18 19.35 -1.52 -15.56
CA LEU A 18 18.04 -2.02 -16.01
C LEU A 18 17.62 -3.28 -15.24
N LYS A 19 18.56 -4.22 -15.04
CA LYS A 19 18.30 -5.40 -14.21
C LYS A 19 17.91 -5.02 -12.79
N ARG A 20 18.60 -4.06 -12.15
CA ARG A 20 18.25 -3.60 -10.80
C ARG A 20 16.86 -2.97 -10.73
N MET A 21 16.44 -2.26 -11.77
CA MET A 21 15.08 -1.70 -11.84
C MET A 21 14.02 -2.81 -11.88
N VAL A 22 14.25 -3.85 -12.70
CA VAL A 22 13.36 -5.03 -12.76
C VAL A 22 13.35 -5.78 -11.43
N ASP A 23 14.54 -6.04 -10.87
CA ASP A 23 14.69 -6.75 -9.59
C ASP A 23 13.96 -6.00 -8.45
N ALA A 24 13.95 -4.67 -8.46
CA ALA A 24 13.25 -3.87 -7.44
C ALA A 24 11.73 -4.07 -7.49
N VAL A 25 11.13 -4.05 -8.67
CA VAL A 25 9.68 -4.29 -8.86
C VAL A 25 9.33 -5.73 -8.50
N GLU A 26 10.17 -6.68 -8.93
CA GLU A 26 9.96 -8.10 -8.66
C GLU A 26 10.02 -8.43 -7.17
N LYS A 27 10.92 -7.80 -6.41
CA LYS A 27 10.99 -7.95 -4.94
C LYS A 27 9.69 -7.53 -4.27
N VAL A 28 9.08 -6.41 -4.68
CA VAL A 28 7.80 -5.95 -4.12
C VAL A 28 6.69 -6.96 -4.42
N ARG A 29 6.64 -7.48 -5.65
CA ARG A 29 5.69 -8.53 -6.04
C ARG A 29 5.85 -9.80 -5.20
N GLN A 30 7.09 -10.29 -5.05
CA GLN A 30 7.38 -11.47 -4.23
C GLN A 30 6.99 -11.27 -2.78
N ARG A 31 7.28 -10.10 -2.21
CA ARG A 31 6.91 -9.71 -0.85
C ARG A 31 5.41 -9.73 -0.63
N LEU A 32 4.66 -9.09 -1.54
CA LEU A 32 3.20 -9.05 -1.50
C LEU A 32 2.62 -10.47 -1.55
N LEU A 33 3.05 -11.29 -2.49
CA LEU A 33 2.54 -12.65 -2.64
C LEU A 33 2.89 -13.53 -1.44
N ARG A 34 4.11 -13.44 -0.91
CA ARG A 34 4.54 -14.20 0.26
C ARG A 34 3.74 -13.81 1.51
N ALA A 35 3.58 -12.52 1.77
CA ALA A 35 2.84 -12.03 2.94
C ALA A 35 1.36 -12.43 2.87
N THR A 36 0.71 -12.19 1.73
CA THR A 36 -0.73 -12.48 1.55
C THR A 36 -1.02 -13.98 1.56
N ALA A 37 -0.13 -14.81 0.99
CA ALA A 37 -0.24 -16.26 1.07
C ALA A 37 -0.10 -16.77 2.51
N ALA A 38 0.82 -16.20 3.31
CA ALA A 38 1.00 -16.56 4.72
C ALA A 38 -0.27 -16.26 5.55
N LEU A 39 -0.81 -15.04 5.40
CA LEU A 39 -2.04 -14.64 6.08
C LEU A 39 -3.25 -15.50 5.66
N LYS A 40 -3.40 -15.72 4.35
CA LYS A 40 -4.48 -16.58 3.80
C LYS A 40 -4.40 -18.01 4.34
N SER A 41 -3.20 -18.60 4.37
CA SER A 41 -2.99 -19.98 4.83
C SER A 41 -3.22 -20.14 6.33
N ALA A 42 -2.98 -19.07 7.10
CA ALA A 42 -3.27 -19.01 8.54
C ALA A 42 -4.75 -18.71 8.85
N GLY A 43 -5.61 -18.50 7.84
CA GLY A 43 -7.02 -18.16 8.03
C GLY A 43 -7.25 -16.75 8.58
N ILE A 44 -6.30 -15.84 8.38
CA ILE A 44 -6.35 -14.48 8.91
C ILE A 44 -7.00 -13.58 7.86
N ASP A 45 -8.05 -12.86 8.25
CA ASP A 45 -8.65 -11.87 7.38
C ASP A 45 -7.71 -10.68 7.20
N TYR A 46 -7.43 -10.35 5.94
CA TYR A 46 -6.58 -9.24 5.55
C TYR A 46 -7.12 -8.55 4.30
N ALA A 47 -6.63 -7.34 4.05
CA ALA A 47 -6.80 -6.67 2.76
C ALA A 47 -5.54 -5.86 2.41
N VAL A 48 -5.02 -6.02 1.20
CA VAL A 48 -3.96 -5.15 0.66
C VAL A 48 -4.55 -3.77 0.38
N VAL A 49 -3.85 -2.74 0.84
CA VAL A 49 -4.19 -1.33 0.61
C VAL A 49 -2.98 -0.59 0.00
N GLY A 50 -2.92 0.73 0.17
CA GLY A 50 -1.73 1.48 -0.25
C GLY A 50 -1.57 1.57 -1.77
N GLY A 51 -0.32 1.74 -2.21
CA GLY A 51 0.01 1.87 -3.64
C GLY A 51 -0.24 0.60 -4.44
N ASN A 52 -0.01 -0.58 -3.85
CA ASN A 52 -0.26 -1.86 -4.54
C ASN A 52 -1.74 -2.08 -4.85
N ALA A 53 -2.65 -1.68 -3.94
CA ALA A 53 -4.08 -1.75 -4.22
C ALA A 53 -4.51 -0.76 -5.31
N VAL A 54 -3.95 0.45 -5.32
CA VAL A 54 -4.20 1.43 -6.39
C VAL A 54 -3.73 0.88 -7.73
N ALA A 55 -2.51 0.34 -7.78
CA ALA A 55 -1.96 -0.31 -8.97
C ALA A 55 -2.84 -1.45 -9.49
N ALA A 56 -3.39 -2.28 -8.60
CA ALA A 56 -4.31 -3.36 -8.97
C ALA A 56 -5.59 -2.81 -9.62
N TRP A 57 -6.18 -1.74 -9.07
CA TRP A 57 -7.35 -1.09 -9.65
C TRP A 57 -7.05 -0.39 -10.98
N VAL A 58 -5.94 0.36 -11.05
CA VAL A 58 -5.51 1.04 -12.30
C VAL A 58 -5.35 0.02 -13.43
N LYS A 59 -4.72 -1.13 -13.16
CA LYS A 59 -4.51 -2.21 -14.13
C LYS A 59 -5.81 -2.75 -14.74
N THR A 60 -6.95 -2.60 -14.07
CA THR A 60 -8.26 -3.04 -14.62
C THR A 60 -8.72 -2.20 -15.81
N VAL A 61 -8.18 -0.98 -15.97
CA VAL A 61 -8.54 -0.04 -17.04
C VAL A 61 -7.33 0.32 -17.90
N ASP A 62 -6.21 0.71 -17.28
CA ASP A 62 -4.99 1.13 -17.96
C ASP A 62 -3.75 0.44 -17.39
N PRO A 63 -3.30 -0.67 -18.01
CA PRO A 63 -2.08 -1.36 -17.61
C PRO A 63 -0.81 -0.48 -17.66
N GLY A 64 -0.78 0.59 -18.47
CA GLY A 64 0.37 1.48 -18.63
C GLY A 64 0.46 2.59 -17.57
N GLY A 65 -0.64 2.89 -16.88
CA GLY A 65 -0.73 3.97 -15.89
C GLY A 65 -0.24 3.61 -14.48
N ILE A 66 0.30 2.41 -14.28
CA ILE A 66 0.67 1.91 -12.95
C ILE A 66 1.90 2.64 -12.40
N ARG A 67 1.76 3.23 -11.21
CA ARG A 67 2.90 3.67 -10.39
C ARG A 67 3.40 2.53 -9.50
N THR A 68 4.72 2.41 -9.38
CA THR A 68 5.33 1.43 -8.47
C THR A 68 5.43 2.01 -7.06
N THR A 69 5.31 1.13 -6.06
CA THR A 69 5.62 1.44 -4.66
C THR A 69 6.71 0.49 -4.16
N LEU A 70 7.40 0.88 -3.09
CA LEU A 70 8.48 0.09 -2.48
C LEU A 70 7.97 -0.81 -1.35
N ASP A 71 6.93 -0.37 -0.65
CA ASP A 71 6.31 -1.02 0.51
C ASP A 71 5.08 -1.85 0.10
N VAL A 72 4.62 -2.70 1.02
CA VAL A 72 3.34 -3.40 0.92
C VAL A 72 2.49 -3.05 2.13
N ASP A 73 1.44 -2.26 1.95
CA ASP A 73 0.50 -1.93 3.04
C ASP A 73 -0.59 -3.01 3.15
N VAL A 74 -0.77 -3.59 4.34
CA VAL A 74 -1.77 -4.63 4.62
C VAL A 74 -2.61 -4.24 5.83
N LEU A 75 -3.95 -4.32 5.68
CA LEU A 75 -4.89 -4.22 6.78
C LEU A 75 -5.07 -5.57 7.48
N VAL A 76 -5.06 -5.55 8.80
CA VAL A 76 -5.49 -6.65 9.68
C VAL A 76 -6.32 -6.09 10.82
N ARG A 77 -7.15 -6.91 11.48
CA ARG A 77 -7.78 -6.50 12.74
C ARG A 77 -6.73 -6.54 13.86
N ARG A 78 -6.80 -5.62 14.81
CA ARG A 78 -5.88 -5.62 15.97
C ARG A 78 -5.97 -6.89 16.80
N SER A 79 -7.16 -7.49 16.92
CA SER A 79 -7.36 -8.80 17.57
C SER A 79 -6.55 -9.92 16.94
N ASP A 80 -6.27 -9.82 15.64
CA ASP A 80 -5.65 -10.87 14.85
C ASP A 80 -4.15 -10.62 14.67
N PHE A 81 -3.62 -9.51 15.23
CA PHE A 81 -2.26 -9.07 14.99
C PHE A 81 -1.21 -10.08 15.43
N GLU A 82 -1.35 -10.67 16.62
CA GLU A 82 -0.39 -11.67 17.11
C GLU A 82 -0.38 -12.93 16.23
N ALA A 83 -1.55 -13.36 15.75
CA ALA A 83 -1.65 -14.46 14.80
C ALA A 83 -1.02 -14.09 13.44
N ALA A 84 -1.27 -12.86 12.96
CA ALA A 84 -0.71 -12.34 11.72
C ALA A 84 0.81 -12.26 11.79
N ARG A 85 1.33 -11.78 12.92
CA ARG A 85 2.75 -11.75 13.21
C ARG A 85 3.37 -13.14 13.16
N ALA A 86 2.79 -14.11 13.86
CA ALA A 86 3.29 -15.48 13.86
C ALA A 86 3.29 -16.09 12.44
N ALA A 87 2.24 -15.86 11.66
CA ALA A 87 2.16 -16.34 10.27
C ALA A 87 3.23 -15.69 9.36
N LEU A 88 3.44 -14.38 9.49
CA LEU A 88 4.45 -13.66 8.71
C LEU A 88 5.88 -14.06 9.12
N GLU A 89 6.17 -14.18 10.42
CA GLU A 89 7.46 -14.68 10.91
C GLU A 89 7.73 -16.13 10.43
N ALA A 90 6.72 -17.00 10.43
CA ALA A 90 6.82 -18.35 9.88
C ALA A 90 7.08 -18.38 8.36
N ALA A 91 6.62 -17.35 7.64
CA ALA A 91 6.93 -17.15 6.22
C ALA A 91 8.32 -16.52 5.97
N GLY A 92 9.13 -16.34 7.02
CA GLY A 92 10.51 -15.86 6.95
C GLY A 92 10.65 -14.35 7.04
N PHE A 93 9.59 -13.61 7.39
CA PHE A 93 9.72 -12.18 7.66
C PHE A 93 10.30 -11.90 9.05
N VAL A 94 10.98 -10.77 9.20
CA VAL A 94 11.50 -10.28 10.48
C VAL A 94 10.62 -9.15 10.98
N TYR A 95 9.92 -9.37 12.08
CA TYR A 95 9.12 -8.33 12.72
C TYR A 95 9.99 -7.22 13.29
N ARG A 96 9.54 -5.98 13.10
CA ARG A 96 10.13 -4.78 13.67
C ARG A 96 9.02 -3.81 14.03
N HIS A 97 9.16 -3.17 15.19
CA HIS A 97 8.33 -2.03 15.57
C HIS A 97 9.18 -0.76 15.60
N ALA A 98 8.78 0.27 14.87
CA ALA A 98 9.48 1.55 14.86
C ALA A 98 8.55 2.70 14.45
N ALA A 99 8.70 3.87 15.08
CA ALA A 99 7.87 5.06 14.81
C ALA A 99 6.36 4.76 14.83
N SER A 100 5.93 3.96 15.80
CA SER A 100 4.53 3.51 15.99
C SER A 100 3.97 2.66 14.85
N LEU A 101 4.82 2.12 13.97
CA LEU A 101 4.43 1.23 12.89
C LEU A 101 4.95 -0.18 13.13
N ASP A 102 4.06 -1.15 12.96
CA ASP A 102 4.36 -2.57 12.90
C ASP A 102 4.72 -2.96 11.47
N MET A 103 5.92 -3.50 11.28
CA MET A 103 6.42 -3.83 9.96
C MET A 103 7.19 -5.15 9.92
N PHE A 104 7.20 -5.77 8.73
CA PHE A 104 7.82 -7.07 8.48
C PHE A 104 8.81 -6.94 7.33
N LEU A 105 10.08 -7.17 7.66
CA LEU A 105 11.23 -7.06 6.76
C LEU A 105 11.51 -8.40 6.08
N ASP A 106 11.99 -8.39 4.84
CA ASP A 106 12.39 -9.65 4.15
C ASP A 106 13.61 -10.31 4.80
N ASP A 107 14.47 -9.51 5.42
CA ASP A 107 15.66 -9.93 6.16
C ASP A 107 16.03 -8.85 7.20
N PRO A 108 16.86 -9.16 8.22
CA PRO A 108 17.21 -8.20 9.28
C PRO A 108 17.92 -6.92 8.81
N ALA A 109 18.58 -6.94 7.66
CA ALA A 109 19.28 -5.80 7.07
C ALA A 109 18.44 -5.03 6.04
N ALA A 110 17.23 -5.52 5.70
CA ALA A 110 16.36 -4.88 4.74
C ALA A 110 15.89 -3.50 5.21
N SER A 111 15.65 -2.62 4.23
CA SER A 111 15.18 -1.26 4.48
C SER A 111 13.74 -1.28 5.02
N PRO A 112 13.42 -0.55 6.11
CA PRO A 112 12.04 -0.33 6.57
C PRO A 112 11.11 0.27 5.52
N ARG A 113 11.66 0.96 4.51
CA ARG A 113 10.90 1.55 3.40
C ARG A 113 10.38 0.51 2.41
N GLU A 114 10.93 -0.69 2.43
CA GLU A 114 10.53 -1.79 1.56
C GLU A 114 9.63 -2.80 2.30
N ALA A 115 9.39 -2.60 3.60
CA ALA A 115 8.73 -3.58 4.44
C ALA A 115 7.25 -3.83 4.04
N VAL A 116 6.69 -4.92 4.55
CA VAL A 116 5.24 -5.03 4.70
C VAL A 116 4.84 -4.19 5.90
N HIS A 117 3.99 -3.18 5.72
CA HIS A 117 3.47 -2.34 6.80
C HIS A 117 2.09 -2.85 7.22
N ILE A 118 1.90 -3.05 8.52
CA ILE A 118 0.61 -3.40 9.09
C ILE A 118 -0.14 -2.14 9.47
N LEU A 119 -1.35 -2.03 8.94
CA LEU A 119 -2.33 -1.02 9.32
C LEU A 119 -3.48 -1.73 10.04
N PHE A 120 -3.98 -1.14 11.11
CA PHE A 120 -5.12 -1.71 11.83
C PHE A 120 -6.44 -1.24 11.24
N ALA A 121 -7.30 -2.21 10.92
CA ALA A 121 -8.65 -1.99 10.41
C ALA A 121 -9.53 -1.28 11.45
N ARG A 122 -10.36 -0.34 11.01
CA ARG A 122 -11.21 0.51 11.85
C ARG A 122 -10.47 1.38 12.87
N GLU A 123 -9.17 1.58 12.68
CA GLU A 123 -8.36 2.47 13.51
C GLU A 123 -7.77 3.62 12.68
N LYS A 124 -7.58 4.76 13.33
CA LYS A 124 -6.86 5.89 12.74
C LYS A 124 -5.36 5.67 12.91
N VAL A 125 -4.59 6.03 11.89
CA VAL A 125 -3.12 6.07 11.96
C VAL A 125 -2.64 7.35 12.63
N ARG A 126 -3.42 8.43 12.53
CA ARG A 126 -3.19 9.71 13.21
C ARG A 126 -4.50 10.26 13.73
N ASP A 127 -4.45 10.93 14.88
CA ASP A 127 -5.65 11.46 15.55
C ASP A 127 -6.42 12.47 14.68
N ASP A 128 -5.70 13.20 13.82
CA ASP A 128 -6.23 14.24 12.92
C ASP A 128 -6.93 13.69 11.66
N GLN A 129 -6.91 12.37 11.44
CA GLN A 129 -7.61 11.77 10.31
C GLN A 129 -9.12 11.92 10.48
N PRO A 130 -9.87 12.31 9.44
CA PRO A 130 -11.32 12.43 9.53
C PRO A 130 -11.97 11.08 9.84
N GLU A 131 -11.50 10.01 9.19
CA GLU A 131 -12.08 8.67 9.29
C GLU A 131 -11.00 7.60 9.52
N PRO A 132 -11.30 6.50 10.22
CA PRO A 132 -10.36 5.40 10.41
C PRO A 132 -10.06 4.65 9.10
N ASN A 133 -9.08 3.76 9.15
CA ASN A 133 -8.87 2.78 8.08
C ASN A 133 -10.12 1.92 7.85
N PRO A 134 -10.36 1.46 6.62
CA PRO A 134 -11.49 0.59 6.32
C PRO A 134 -11.38 -0.76 7.04
N ASP A 135 -12.48 -1.51 7.03
CA ASP A 135 -12.47 -2.87 7.53
C ASP A 135 -11.82 -3.86 6.54
N VAL A 136 -11.24 -4.94 7.04
CA VAL A 136 -10.72 -6.04 6.20
C VAL A 136 -11.80 -6.67 5.30
N SER A 137 -13.07 -6.63 5.72
CA SER A 137 -14.20 -7.14 4.94
C SER A 137 -14.56 -6.26 3.75
N GLU A 138 -14.12 -5.00 3.71
CA GLU A 138 -14.30 -4.11 2.57
C GLU A 138 -13.25 -4.41 1.49
N SER A 139 -13.21 -5.67 1.05
CA SER A 139 -12.23 -6.17 0.10
C SER A 139 -12.85 -6.98 -1.06
N VAL A 140 -12.09 -7.08 -2.14
CA VAL A 140 -12.39 -7.89 -3.33
C VAL A 140 -11.17 -8.77 -3.63
N GLU A 141 -11.40 -9.99 -4.09
CA GLU A 141 -10.31 -10.87 -4.54
C GLU A 141 -9.97 -10.58 -6.01
N MET A 142 -8.70 -10.29 -6.28
CA MET A 142 -8.11 -10.17 -7.62
C MET A 142 -6.82 -10.96 -7.65
N ASP A 143 -6.65 -11.85 -8.63
CA ASP A 143 -5.48 -12.73 -8.75
C ASP A 143 -5.15 -13.49 -7.43
N SER A 144 -6.19 -14.02 -6.75
CA SER A 144 -6.10 -14.74 -5.46
C SER A 144 -5.64 -13.90 -4.25
N VAL A 145 -5.47 -12.59 -4.41
CA VAL A 145 -5.12 -11.64 -3.35
C VAL A 145 -6.35 -10.79 -3.00
N ARG A 146 -6.61 -10.61 -1.70
CA ARG A 146 -7.64 -9.66 -1.23
C ARG A 146 -7.09 -8.24 -1.24
N PHE A 147 -7.68 -7.37 -2.04
CA PHE A 147 -7.41 -5.93 -2.07
C PHE A 147 -8.61 -5.18 -1.51
N ALA A 148 -8.41 -4.01 -0.90
CA ALA A 148 -9.54 -3.15 -0.54
C ALA A 148 -10.40 -2.80 -1.77
N THR A 149 -11.71 -2.71 -1.58
CA THR A 149 -12.63 -2.22 -2.62
C THR A 149 -12.22 -0.81 -3.05
N LEU A 150 -12.57 -0.41 -4.27
CA LEU A 150 -12.24 0.92 -4.77
C LEU A 150 -12.80 2.01 -3.84
N ASP A 151 -14.02 1.84 -3.33
CA ASP A 151 -14.65 2.75 -2.38
C ASP A 151 -13.84 2.90 -1.09
N ALA A 152 -13.50 1.78 -0.44
CA ALA A 152 -12.69 1.77 0.78
C ALA A 152 -11.29 2.34 0.57
N LEU A 153 -10.68 2.08 -0.60
CA LEU A 153 -9.36 2.58 -0.95
C LEU A 153 -9.37 4.11 -1.16
N VAL A 154 -10.34 4.64 -1.90
CA VAL A 154 -10.51 6.10 -2.11
C VAL A 154 -10.78 6.79 -0.78
N ARG A 155 -11.67 6.24 0.05
CA ARG A 155 -11.95 6.74 1.41
C ARG A 155 -10.68 6.79 2.25
N ASN A 156 -9.89 5.72 2.26
CA ASN A 156 -8.62 5.67 2.98
C ASN A 156 -7.63 6.75 2.51
N LYS A 157 -7.48 6.91 1.19
CA LYS A 157 -6.58 7.90 0.57
C LYS A 157 -7.02 9.34 0.86
N LEU A 158 -8.33 9.62 0.81
CA LEU A 158 -8.90 10.91 1.17
C LEU A 158 -8.77 11.21 2.66
N SER A 159 -8.85 10.19 3.53
CA SER A 159 -8.66 10.37 4.97
C SER A 159 -7.20 10.69 5.32
N THR A 160 -6.24 9.92 4.78
CA THR A 160 -4.82 10.10 5.07
C THR A 160 -4.20 11.30 4.35
N TYR A 161 -4.67 11.59 3.14
CA TYR A 161 -4.40 12.76 2.29
C TYR A 161 -2.94 13.23 2.21
N ARG A 162 -1.98 12.29 2.23
CA ARG A 162 -0.56 12.60 2.01
C ARG A 162 -0.32 12.90 0.53
N LEU A 163 0.83 13.48 0.19
CA LEU A 163 1.20 13.73 -1.21
C LEU A 163 1.07 12.48 -2.09
N LYS A 164 1.57 11.32 -1.64
CA LYS A 164 1.41 10.05 -2.37
C LYS A 164 -0.04 9.61 -2.52
N ASP A 165 -0.90 9.90 -1.55
CA ASP A 165 -2.31 9.54 -1.61
C ASP A 165 -3.08 10.43 -2.60
N ARG A 166 -2.74 11.73 -2.67
CA ARG A 166 -3.27 12.65 -3.69
C ARG A 166 -2.92 12.21 -5.10
N MET A 167 -1.65 11.83 -5.33
CA MET A 167 -1.22 11.30 -6.64
C MET A 167 -2.00 10.05 -7.05
N HIS A 168 -2.18 9.10 -6.13
CA HIS A 168 -3.00 7.91 -6.41
C HIS A 168 -4.45 8.25 -6.75
N LEU A 169 -5.05 9.23 -6.07
CA LEU A 169 -6.41 9.69 -6.36
C LEU A 169 -6.47 10.34 -7.75
N ILE A 170 -5.49 11.16 -8.11
CA ILE A 170 -5.37 11.75 -9.45
C ILE A 170 -5.27 10.65 -10.51
N ASP A 171 -4.44 9.61 -10.30
CA ASP A 171 -4.32 8.50 -11.24
C ASP A 171 -5.67 7.81 -11.45
N LEU A 172 -6.43 7.55 -10.38
CA LEU A 172 -7.77 6.96 -10.45
C LEU A 172 -8.79 7.87 -11.16
N ILE A 173 -8.68 9.18 -11.00
CA ILE A 173 -9.51 10.17 -11.69
C ILE A 173 -9.20 10.19 -13.18
N GLN A 174 -7.91 10.23 -13.56
CA GLN A 174 -7.47 10.34 -14.95
C GLN A 174 -7.93 9.17 -15.82
N ILE A 175 -8.04 7.98 -15.23
CA ILE A 175 -8.54 6.78 -15.93
C ILE A 175 -10.06 6.58 -15.78
N GLY A 176 -10.76 7.50 -15.13
CA GLY A 176 -12.22 7.48 -14.99
C GLY A 176 -12.78 6.47 -13.98
N LEU A 177 -11.94 5.92 -13.08
CA LEU A 177 -12.43 5.08 -11.98
C LEU A 177 -13.07 5.91 -10.86
N VAL A 178 -12.68 7.16 -10.72
CA VAL A 178 -13.24 8.13 -9.77
C VAL A 178 -13.63 9.39 -10.53
N ASP A 179 -14.82 9.93 -10.26
CA ASP A 179 -15.35 11.11 -10.95
C ASP A 179 -16.11 12.04 -9.99
N GLN A 180 -16.73 13.07 -10.56
CA GLN A 180 -17.52 14.07 -9.82
C GLN A 180 -18.61 13.44 -8.92
N SER A 181 -19.20 12.30 -9.31
CA SER A 181 -20.26 11.64 -8.54
C SER A 181 -19.79 11.08 -7.20
N TRP A 182 -18.48 10.91 -7.03
CA TRP A 182 -17.90 10.37 -5.80
C TRP A 182 -17.81 11.38 -4.67
N THR A 183 -17.80 12.68 -4.96
CA THR A 183 -17.68 13.75 -3.96
C THR A 183 -18.77 13.69 -2.88
N GLN A 184 -19.97 13.21 -3.25
CA GLN A 184 -21.12 13.08 -2.36
C GLN A 184 -21.14 11.76 -1.55
N ARG A 185 -20.22 10.84 -1.82
CA ARG A 185 -20.15 9.53 -1.13
C ARG A 185 -19.40 9.59 0.20
N PHE A 186 -18.70 10.69 0.46
CA PHE A 186 -17.81 10.86 1.60
C PHE A 186 -18.26 11.98 2.52
N SER A 187 -17.68 12.04 3.73
CA SER A 187 -17.88 13.18 4.63
C SER A 187 -17.50 14.50 3.95
N PRO A 188 -18.11 15.64 4.34
CA PRO A 188 -17.90 16.93 3.66
C PRO A 188 -16.43 17.29 3.44
N THR A 189 -15.59 17.13 4.46
CA THR A 189 -14.15 17.39 4.39
C THR A 189 -13.43 16.51 3.34
N MET A 190 -13.83 15.24 3.20
CA MET A 190 -13.25 14.34 2.20
C MET A 190 -13.82 14.60 0.81
N GLY A 191 -15.10 14.97 0.71
CA GLY A 191 -15.71 15.42 -0.54
C GLY A 191 -15.03 16.67 -1.10
N GLU A 192 -14.73 17.66 -0.26
CA GLU A 192 -13.97 18.87 -0.61
C GLU A 192 -12.54 18.54 -1.08
N ARG A 193 -11.85 17.62 -0.39
CA ARG A 193 -10.54 17.11 -0.81
C ARG A 193 -10.61 16.51 -2.21
N LEU A 194 -11.60 15.65 -2.48
CA LEU A 194 -11.78 15.05 -3.79
C LEU A 194 -12.12 16.09 -4.86
N GLN A 195 -13.02 17.04 -4.55
CA GLN A 195 -13.37 18.14 -5.44
C GLN A 195 -12.14 18.96 -5.83
N SER A 196 -11.29 19.28 -4.86
CA SER A 196 -10.04 20.02 -5.12
C SER A 196 -9.15 19.29 -6.13
N LEU A 197 -9.03 17.97 -6.06
CA LEU A 197 -8.25 17.18 -7.02
C LEU A 197 -8.89 17.14 -8.41
N LEU A 198 -10.23 17.11 -8.49
CA LEU A 198 -10.98 17.17 -9.75
C LEU A 198 -10.84 18.53 -10.43
N ASP A 199 -10.90 19.61 -9.66
CA ASP A 199 -10.80 20.98 -10.16
C ASP A 199 -9.35 21.35 -10.55
N SER A 200 -8.37 20.75 -9.89
CA SER A 200 -6.96 21.09 -10.03
C SER A 200 -6.08 19.84 -9.84
N PRO A 201 -5.91 19.02 -10.90
CA PRO A 201 -5.13 17.78 -10.82
C PRO A 201 -3.60 17.99 -10.71
N ASP A 202 -3.09 19.20 -10.95
CA ASP A 202 -1.64 19.51 -10.96
C ASP A 202 -1.08 20.05 -9.62
N GLN A 203 -1.83 19.97 -8.53
CA GLN A 203 -1.51 20.58 -7.22
C GLN A 203 -0.65 19.73 -6.25
#